data_AF-A0A7X4HW38-F1
#
_entry.id   AF-A0A7X4HW38-F1
#
_cell.length_a   1.000
_cell.length_b   1.000
_cell.length_c   1.000
_cell.angle_alpha   90.00
_cell.angle_beta   90.00
_cell.angle_gamma   90.00
#
_symmetry.space_group_name_H-M   'P 1'
#
loop_
_entity.id
_entity.type
_entity.pdbx_description
1 polymer ?
#
loop_
_entity_poly.entity_id
_entity_poly.type
_entity_poly.pdbx_seq_one_letter_code
_entity_poly.pdbx_strand_id
1 'polypeptide(L)'
;MESVFGQCRCIRLCWRCADAVAGFAAHVSTERAATGRARVRVRQARATMADDQTFRLILALGMAAFLPVALYHRIRSQASREKLDRRQEGLFILLTLRPCGLAAMGGLVAFVLDPAWMSWASVPLPAALRWAGAAIGLPAVALGIWTFRSLGRNITDTVVTRREHALVTSGPYRYVRHPFYVTTALAFAANALTTANWFIALTGFAALALLVIRTATEEGKLVERFGDDYRRYMARTGRFFPRLRSAPPAPE
;
A
#
# COMPACT_ATOMS: atom_id res chain seq x y z
N MET A 1 68.18 29.81 -52.61
CA MET A 1 66.86 29.15 -52.59
C MET A 1 66.68 28.14 -51.45
N GLU A 2 67.61 28.05 -50.47
CA GLU A 2 67.58 27.03 -49.40
C GLU A 2 66.98 27.50 -48.07
N SER A 3 66.77 28.81 -47.85
CA SER A 3 66.26 29.34 -46.57
C SER A 3 64.76 29.11 -46.33
N VAL A 4 63.98 28.80 -47.37
CA VAL A 4 62.51 28.62 -47.27
C VAL A 4 62.14 27.21 -46.79
N PHE A 5 62.99 26.20 -47.03
CA PHE A 5 62.72 24.81 -46.66
C PHE A 5 62.85 24.53 -45.15
N GLY A 6 63.73 25.25 -44.44
CA GLY A 6 63.89 25.13 -42.99
C GLY A 6 62.66 25.65 -42.20
N GLN A 7 62.03 26.71 -42.70
CA GLN A 7 60.88 27.35 -42.06
C GLN A 7 59.60 26.48 -42.16
N CYS A 8 59.43 25.75 -43.27
CA CYS A 8 58.32 24.79 -43.45
C CYS A 8 58.41 23.54 -42.54
N ARG A 9 59.60 23.15 -42.07
CA ARG A 9 59.76 22.01 -41.12
C ARG A 9 59.34 22.39 -39.70
N CYS A 10 59.69 23.59 -39.23
CA CYS A 10 59.28 24.08 -37.91
C CYS A 10 57.75 24.25 -37.80
N ILE A 11 57.10 24.76 -38.85
CA ILE A 11 55.64 24.93 -38.87
C ILE A 11 54.93 23.56 -38.85
N ARG A 12 55.42 22.56 -39.60
CA ARG A 12 54.86 21.19 -39.57
C ARG A 12 55.04 20.49 -38.21
N LEU A 13 56.14 20.74 -37.49
CA LEU A 13 56.30 20.24 -36.12
C LEU A 13 55.36 20.93 -35.13
N CYS A 14 55.16 22.25 -35.25
CA CYS A 14 54.20 22.98 -34.42
C CYS A 14 52.76 22.48 -34.61
N TRP A 15 52.34 22.22 -35.85
CA TRP A 15 51.01 21.65 -36.14
C TRP A 15 50.83 20.26 -35.53
N ARG A 16 51.82 19.36 -35.63
CA ARG A 16 51.76 18.02 -35.00
C ARG A 16 51.70 18.09 -33.47
N CYS A 17 52.37 19.07 -32.85
CA CYS A 17 52.24 19.31 -31.40
C CYS A 17 50.86 19.84 -31.01
N ALA A 18 50.29 20.78 -31.80
CA ALA A 18 48.96 21.30 -31.55
C ALA A 18 47.87 20.22 -31.67
N ASP A 19 47.95 19.37 -32.70
CA ASP A 19 47.01 18.25 -32.89
C ASP A 19 47.13 17.21 -31.77
N ALA A 20 48.35 16.92 -31.30
CA ALA A 20 48.57 16.01 -30.18
C ALA A 20 48.00 16.55 -28.86
N VAL A 21 48.14 17.86 -28.59
CA VAL A 21 47.58 18.52 -27.42
C VAL A 21 46.05 18.59 -27.48
N ALA A 22 45.48 18.87 -28.66
CA ALA A 22 44.03 18.86 -28.89
C ALA A 22 43.44 17.46 -28.70
N GLY A 23 44.10 16.42 -29.22
CA GLY A 23 43.72 15.02 -29.01
C GLY A 23 43.78 14.59 -27.53
N PHE A 24 44.82 15.02 -26.80
CA PHE A 24 44.94 14.75 -25.36
C PHE A 24 43.87 15.48 -24.55
N ALA A 25 43.59 16.75 -24.85
CA ALA A 25 42.53 17.52 -24.19
C ALA A 25 41.13 16.92 -24.44
N ALA A 26 40.87 16.48 -25.68
CA ALA A 26 39.64 15.77 -26.02
C ALA A 26 39.52 14.45 -25.24
N HIS A 27 40.59 13.65 -25.16
CA HIS A 27 40.62 12.41 -24.39
C HIS A 27 40.35 12.64 -22.89
N VAL A 28 41.03 13.60 -22.27
CA VAL A 28 40.83 13.98 -20.86
C VAL A 28 39.40 14.48 -20.61
N SER A 29 38.80 15.22 -21.55
CA SER A 29 37.41 15.68 -21.45
C SER A 29 36.41 14.51 -21.50
N THR A 30 36.66 13.53 -22.37
CA THR A 30 35.82 12.32 -22.50
C THR A 30 35.92 11.42 -21.26
N GLU A 31 37.11 11.26 -20.70
CA GLU A 31 37.31 10.52 -19.46
C GLU A 31 36.60 11.20 -18.29
N ARG A 32 36.75 12.52 -18.11
CA ARG A 32 36.05 13.28 -17.06
C ARG A 32 34.53 13.16 -17.18
N ALA A 33 33.99 13.23 -18.41
CA ALA A 33 32.55 13.03 -18.66
C ALA A 33 32.09 11.59 -18.36
N ALA A 34 32.92 10.58 -18.67
CA ALA A 34 32.64 9.18 -18.31
C ALA A 34 32.67 8.97 -16.79
N THR A 35 33.66 9.53 -16.08
CA THR A 35 33.76 9.46 -14.62
C THR A 35 32.60 10.19 -13.94
N GLY A 36 32.16 11.33 -14.51
CA GLY A 36 31.00 12.08 -14.03
C GLY A 36 29.70 11.25 -14.13
N ARG A 37 29.44 10.66 -15.29
CA ARG A 37 28.27 9.78 -15.50
C ARG A 37 28.31 8.53 -14.60
N ALA A 38 29.47 7.92 -14.42
CA ALA A 38 29.64 6.79 -13.50
C ALA A 38 29.33 7.18 -12.05
N ARG A 39 29.82 8.33 -11.58
CA ARG A 39 29.51 8.86 -10.23
C ARG A 39 28.02 9.14 -10.04
N VAL A 40 27.35 9.73 -11.04
CA VAL A 40 25.90 9.98 -10.99
C VAL A 40 25.12 8.67 -10.90
N ARG A 41 25.48 7.65 -11.70
CA ARG A 41 24.85 6.32 -11.65
C ARG A 41 25.03 5.62 -10.30
N VAL A 42 26.23 5.65 -9.73
CA VAL A 42 26.49 5.07 -8.39
C VAL A 42 25.69 5.80 -7.31
N ARG A 43 25.58 7.14 -7.41
CA ARG A 43 24.80 7.94 -6.47
C ARG A 43 23.30 7.68 -6.59
N GLN A 44 22.78 7.53 -7.81
CA GLN A 44 21.40 7.13 -8.06
C GLN A 44 21.11 5.72 -7.55
N ALA A 45 21.98 4.74 -7.82
CA ALA A 45 21.83 3.37 -7.33
C ALA A 45 21.83 3.29 -5.79
N ARG A 46 22.70 4.08 -5.13
CA ARG A 46 22.70 4.19 -3.66
C ARG A 46 21.42 4.84 -3.13
N ALA A 47 20.90 5.87 -3.80
CA ALA A 47 19.65 6.51 -3.42
C ALA A 47 18.46 5.54 -3.56
N THR A 48 18.37 4.79 -4.66
CA THR A 48 17.29 3.80 -4.85
C THR A 48 17.35 2.66 -3.84
N MET A 49 18.56 2.19 -3.48
CA MET A 49 18.72 1.18 -2.43
C MET A 49 18.36 1.70 -1.03
N ALA A 50 18.72 2.95 -0.71
CA ALA A 50 18.36 3.59 0.56
C ALA A 50 16.85 3.83 0.67
N ASP A 51 16.20 4.22 -0.42
CA ASP A 51 14.75 4.38 -0.50
C ASP A 51 14.05 3.04 -0.27
N ASP A 52 14.50 1.96 -0.92
CA ASP A 52 13.92 0.62 -0.73
C ASP A 52 14.04 0.13 0.72
N GLN A 53 15.18 0.35 1.39
CA GLN A 53 15.32 0.05 2.81
C GLN A 53 14.34 0.87 3.67
N THR A 54 14.17 2.14 3.35
CA THR A 54 13.26 3.04 4.06
C THR A 54 11.81 2.58 3.93
N PHE A 55 11.36 2.27 2.70
CA PHE A 55 10.02 1.76 2.46
C PHE A 55 9.74 0.44 3.18
N ARG A 56 10.73 -0.47 3.25
CA ARG A 56 10.61 -1.71 4.03
C ARG A 56 10.41 -1.45 5.51
N LEU A 57 11.18 -0.53 6.10
CA LEU A 57 11.04 -0.16 7.50
C LEU A 57 9.66 0.46 7.79
N ILE A 58 9.17 1.33 6.91
CA ILE A 58 7.83 1.92 7.03
C ILE A 58 6.75 0.83 7.03
N LEU A 59 6.81 -0.10 6.07
CA LEU A 59 5.85 -1.20 5.99
C LEU A 59 5.94 -2.13 7.21
N ALA A 60 7.15 -2.47 7.65
CA ALA A 60 7.38 -3.29 8.85
C ALA A 60 6.81 -2.64 10.12
N LEU A 61 7.04 -1.33 10.30
CA LEU A 61 6.48 -0.57 11.42
C LEU A 61 4.96 -0.51 11.36
N GLY A 62 4.38 -0.29 10.18
CA GLY A 62 2.93 -0.32 9.98
C GLY A 62 2.33 -1.69 10.34
N MET A 63 2.97 -2.77 9.90
CA MET A 63 2.59 -4.14 10.26
C MET A 63 2.73 -4.39 11.76
N ALA A 64 3.83 -3.98 12.38
CA ALA A 64 4.05 -4.13 13.82
C ALA A 64 3.04 -3.34 14.66
N ALA A 65 2.58 -2.18 14.18
CA ALA A 65 1.56 -1.39 14.85
C ALA A 65 0.15 -2.00 14.74
N PHE A 66 -0.19 -2.56 13.57
CA PHE A 66 -1.55 -3.00 13.28
C PHE A 66 -1.81 -4.49 13.55
N LEU A 67 -0.89 -5.38 13.17
CA LEU A 67 -1.08 -6.83 13.28
C LEU A 67 -1.34 -7.31 14.71
N PRO A 68 -0.63 -6.83 15.76
CA PRO A 68 -0.92 -7.25 17.13
C PRO A 68 -2.33 -6.84 17.57
N VAL A 69 -2.79 -5.63 17.17
CA VAL A 69 -4.14 -5.15 17.47
C VAL A 69 -5.17 -6.03 16.77
N ALA A 70 -5.00 -6.26 15.47
CA ALA A 70 -5.89 -7.12 14.68
C ALA A 70 -5.92 -8.56 15.24
N LEU A 71 -4.76 -9.12 15.60
CA LEU A 71 -4.64 -10.47 16.13
C LEU A 71 -5.25 -10.59 17.53
N TYR A 72 -4.97 -9.66 18.44
CA TYR A 72 -5.55 -9.61 19.78
C TYR A 72 -7.07 -9.65 19.69
N HIS A 73 -7.63 -8.78 18.86
CA HIS A 73 -9.07 -8.69 18.66
C HIS A 73 -9.64 -9.92 17.95
N ARG A 74 -8.90 -10.54 17.02
CA ARG A 74 -9.31 -11.78 16.35
C ARG A 74 -9.32 -12.96 17.32
N ILE A 75 -8.29 -13.14 18.13
CA ILE A 75 -8.23 -14.20 19.15
C ILE A 75 -9.35 -14.00 20.18
N ARG A 76 -9.50 -12.77 20.67
CA ARG A 76 -10.57 -12.42 21.62
C ARG A 76 -11.96 -12.65 21.01
N SER A 77 -12.13 -12.41 19.71
CA SER A 77 -13.37 -12.75 19.03
C SER A 77 -13.63 -14.25 19.06
N GLN A 78 -12.64 -15.11 18.82
CA GLN A 78 -12.85 -16.56 18.79
C GLN A 78 -13.06 -17.19 20.17
N ALA A 79 -12.62 -16.51 21.24
CA ALA A 79 -12.81 -16.97 22.61
C ALA A 79 -14.29 -16.99 23.07
N SER A 80 -15.19 -16.26 22.41
CA SER A 80 -16.63 -16.39 22.68
C SER A 80 -17.17 -17.66 22.02
N ARG A 81 -17.63 -18.62 22.84
CA ARG A 81 -18.08 -19.98 22.48
C ARG A 81 -19.32 -20.09 21.57
N GLU A 82 -19.76 -19.03 20.91
CA GLU A 82 -20.86 -19.13 19.96
C GLU A 82 -20.40 -19.79 18.65
N LYS A 83 -20.99 -20.94 18.34
CA LYS A 83 -20.82 -21.62 17.05
C LYS A 83 -21.41 -20.73 15.94
N LEU A 84 -20.55 -19.93 15.33
CA LEU A 84 -20.87 -19.21 14.11
C LEU A 84 -21.12 -20.24 13.01
N ASP A 85 -22.30 -20.22 12.40
CA ASP A 85 -22.67 -21.14 11.33
C ASP A 85 -21.92 -20.80 10.03
N ARG A 86 -20.65 -21.24 9.99
CA ARG A 86 -19.70 -21.04 8.88
C ARG A 86 -20.14 -21.71 7.57
N ARG A 87 -21.23 -22.50 7.57
CA ARG A 87 -21.78 -23.11 6.35
C ARG A 87 -22.48 -22.09 5.45
N GLN A 88 -23.15 -21.08 6.02
CA GLN A 88 -23.85 -20.03 5.24
C GLN A 88 -22.93 -18.95 4.69
N GLU A 89 -21.71 -18.87 5.18
CA GLU A 89 -20.67 -17.99 4.62
C GLU A 89 -20.19 -18.45 3.25
N GLY A 90 -20.51 -19.70 2.90
CA GLY A 90 -20.37 -20.23 1.56
C GLY A 90 -18.93 -20.48 1.19
N LEU A 91 -18.72 -21.58 0.49
CA LEU A 91 -17.47 -21.96 -0.17
C LEU A 91 -16.74 -20.77 -0.84
N PHE A 92 -17.49 -19.78 -1.35
CA PHE A 92 -16.99 -18.52 -1.90
C PHE A 92 -15.97 -17.79 -1.00
N ILE A 93 -16.25 -17.57 0.29
CA ILE A 93 -15.33 -16.81 1.18
C ILE A 93 -14.03 -17.59 1.42
N LEU A 94 -14.14 -18.91 1.57
CA LEU A 94 -13.00 -19.79 1.79
C LEU A 94 -12.14 -19.94 0.54
N LEU A 95 -12.75 -20.00 -0.65
CA LEU A 95 -12.06 -20.23 -1.92
C LEU A 95 -11.56 -18.95 -2.61
N THR A 96 -12.12 -17.77 -2.28
CA THR A 96 -11.76 -16.52 -2.98
C THR A 96 -11.13 -15.50 -2.04
N LEU A 97 -11.90 -14.96 -1.09
CA LEU A 97 -11.48 -13.86 -0.24
C LEU A 97 -10.25 -14.19 0.61
N ARG A 98 -10.23 -15.38 1.22
CA ARG A 98 -9.11 -15.82 2.06
C ARG A 98 -7.83 -16.03 1.25
N PRO A 99 -7.84 -16.77 0.13
CA PRO A 99 -6.67 -16.87 -0.74
C PRO A 99 -6.16 -15.52 -1.23
N CYS A 100 -7.02 -14.61 -1.70
CA CYS A 100 -6.58 -13.28 -2.13
C CYS A 100 -5.96 -12.48 -0.99
N GLY A 101 -6.59 -12.49 0.20
CA GLY A 101 -6.05 -11.81 1.38
C GLY A 101 -4.73 -12.40 1.87
N LEU A 102 -4.58 -13.73 1.84
CA LEU A 102 -3.34 -14.43 2.18
C LEU A 102 -2.25 -14.18 1.16
N ALA A 103 -2.57 -14.14 -0.14
CA ALA A 103 -1.64 -13.80 -1.19
C ALA A 103 -1.12 -12.36 -1.06
N ALA A 104 -2.03 -11.41 -0.77
CA ALA A 104 -1.65 -10.01 -0.52
C ALA A 104 -0.76 -9.86 0.71
N MET A 105 -1.13 -10.51 1.84
CA MET A 105 -0.34 -10.48 3.06
C MET A 105 1.00 -11.20 2.89
N GLY A 106 1.02 -12.36 2.24
CA GLY A 106 2.22 -13.14 1.96
C GLY A 106 3.19 -12.40 1.05
N GLY A 107 2.68 -11.75 0.00
CA GLY A 107 3.47 -10.89 -0.88
C GLY A 107 4.06 -9.69 -0.14
N LEU A 108 3.27 -9.05 0.74
CA LEU A 108 3.75 -7.95 1.58
C LEU A 108 4.84 -8.40 2.56
N VAL A 109 4.64 -9.52 3.25
CA VAL A 109 5.65 -10.12 4.16
C VAL A 109 6.92 -10.44 3.37
N ALA A 110 6.80 -11.11 2.23
CA ALA A 110 7.93 -11.44 1.37
C ALA A 110 8.70 -10.20 0.95
N PHE A 111 8.02 -9.13 0.54
CA PHE A 111 8.66 -7.85 0.18
C PHE A 111 9.39 -7.21 1.37
N VAL A 112 8.81 -7.23 2.57
CA VAL A 112 9.44 -6.67 3.78
C VAL A 112 10.71 -7.46 4.14
N LEU A 113 10.64 -8.79 4.08
CA LEU A 113 11.77 -9.68 4.34
C LEU A 113 12.89 -9.50 3.31
N ASP A 114 12.56 -9.57 2.03
CA ASP A 114 13.48 -9.33 0.92
C ASP A 114 12.72 -8.90 -0.35
N PRO A 115 12.86 -7.64 -0.80
CA PRO A 115 12.24 -7.17 -2.04
C PRO A 115 12.65 -7.98 -3.27
N ALA A 116 13.83 -8.62 -3.26
CA ALA A 116 14.30 -9.43 -4.37
C ALA A 116 13.34 -10.59 -4.69
N TRP A 117 12.67 -11.15 -3.67
CA TRP A 117 11.70 -12.23 -3.84
C TRP A 117 10.47 -11.78 -4.64
N MET A 118 10.15 -10.49 -4.60
CA MET A 118 9.01 -9.88 -5.28
C MET A 118 9.43 -9.01 -6.49
N SER A 119 10.71 -9.07 -6.89
CA SER A 119 11.27 -8.27 -8.00
C SER A 119 10.60 -8.56 -9.36
N TRP A 120 10.17 -9.82 -9.57
CA TRP A 120 9.44 -10.26 -10.76
C TRP A 120 8.10 -9.54 -10.96
N ALA A 121 7.54 -8.94 -9.90
CA ALA A 121 6.31 -8.16 -9.94
C ALA A 121 6.51 -6.66 -9.72
N SER A 122 7.76 -6.18 -9.79
CA SER A 122 8.08 -4.76 -9.64
C SER A 122 7.55 -3.93 -10.81
N VAL A 123 7.11 -2.72 -10.50
CA VAL A 123 6.63 -1.72 -11.46
C VAL A 123 7.49 -0.46 -11.29
N PRO A 124 7.99 0.15 -12.39
CA PRO A 124 8.75 1.38 -12.28
C PRO A 124 7.81 2.55 -11.89
N LEU A 125 7.70 2.81 -10.59
CA LEU A 125 6.97 3.96 -10.05
C LEU A 125 7.93 5.07 -9.61
N PRO A 126 7.62 6.35 -9.90
CA PRO A 126 8.30 7.50 -9.33
C PRO A 126 8.32 7.45 -7.79
N ALA A 127 9.45 7.85 -7.18
CA ALA A 127 9.60 7.86 -5.72
C ALA A 127 8.50 8.67 -5.02
N ALA A 128 8.02 9.76 -5.63
CA ALA A 128 6.93 10.59 -5.10
C ALA A 128 5.64 9.78 -4.88
N LEU A 129 5.29 8.87 -5.80
CA LEU A 129 4.11 8.01 -5.68
C LEU A 129 4.28 6.98 -4.56
N ARG A 130 5.48 6.43 -4.39
CA ARG A 130 5.79 5.51 -3.28
C ARG A 130 5.68 6.21 -1.93
N TRP A 131 6.20 7.43 -1.82
CA TRP A 131 6.06 8.28 -0.63
C TRP A 131 4.60 8.68 -0.36
N ALA A 132 3.81 8.94 -1.40
CA ALA A 132 2.36 9.14 -1.24
C ALA A 132 1.70 7.87 -0.66
N GLY A 133 2.09 6.68 -1.11
CA GLY A 133 1.68 5.41 -0.52
C GLY A 133 2.00 5.32 0.97
N ALA A 134 3.24 5.63 1.36
CA ALA A 134 3.66 5.65 2.75
C ALA A 134 2.85 6.65 3.59
N ALA A 135 2.59 7.85 3.05
CA ALA A 135 1.78 8.87 3.69
C ALA A 135 0.32 8.43 3.89
N ILE A 136 -0.26 7.69 2.92
CA ILE A 136 -1.61 7.08 3.04
C ILE A 136 -1.62 5.94 4.07
N GLY A 137 -0.49 5.26 4.28
CA GLY A 137 -0.36 4.19 5.26
C GLY A 137 -0.61 4.65 6.70
N LEU A 138 -0.22 5.87 7.06
CA LEU A 138 -0.41 6.44 8.39
C LEU A 138 -1.90 6.54 8.79
N PRO A 139 -2.78 7.23 8.04
CA PRO A 139 -4.20 7.26 8.35
C PRO A 139 -4.86 5.88 8.21
N ALA A 140 -4.36 4.99 7.33
CA ALA A 140 -4.86 3.62 7.25
C ALA A 140 -4.64 2.85 8.56
N VAL A 141 -3.43 2.87 9.12
CA VAL A 141 -3.13 2.23 10.40
C VAL A 141 -3.93 2.87 11.54
N ALA A 142 -3.99 4.21 11.60
CA ALA A 142 -4.73 4.91 12.64
C ALA A 142 -6.23 4.60 12.61
N LEU A 143 -6.86 4.68 11.44
CA LEU A 143 -8.28 4.36 11.25
C LEU A 143 -8.55 2.88 11.54
N GLY A 144 -7.64 2.00 11.16
CA GLY A 144 -7.71 0.58 11.47
C GLY A 144 -7.72 0.32 12.97
N ILE A 145 -6.75 0.87 13.70
CA ILE A 145 -6.68 0.75 15.15
C ILE A 145 -7.96 1.31 15.81
N TRP A 146 -8.43 2.47 15.36
CA TRP A 146 -9.67 3.07 15.88
C TRP A 146 -10.90 2.20 15.60
N THR A 147 -10.97 1.61 14.40
CA THR A 147 -12.01 0.65 14.03
C THR A 147 -11.98 -0.54 14.96
N PHE A 148 -10.87 -1.28 15.05
CA PHE A 148 -10.76 -2.46 15.92
C PHE A 148 -11.08 -2.17 17.39
N ARG A 149 -10.61 -1.04 17.93
CA ARG A 149 -10.94 -0.61 19.29
C ARG A 149 -12.43 -0.33 19.48
N SER A 150 -13.09 0.23 18.47
CA SER A 150 -14.52 0.55 18.53
C SER A 150 -15.42 -0.68 18.41
N LEU A 151 -15.03 -1.71 17.65
CA LEU A 151 -15.79 -2.97 17.65
C LEU A 151 -15.61 -3.73 18.98
N GLY A 152 -14.46 -3.62 19.65
CA GLY A 152 -14.26 -4.21 20.98
C GLY A 152 -14.51 -5.73 20.99
N ARG A 153 -15.56 -6.16 21.70
CA ARG A 153 -16.02 -7.57 21.81
C ARG A 153 -16.92 -7.99 20.64
N ASN A 154 -17.39 -7.06 19.82
CA ASN A 154 -18.35 -7.31 18.75
C ASN A 154 -17.71 -7.70 17.40
N ILE A 155 -16.40 -7.96 17.38
CA ILE A 155 -15.68 -8.36 16.16
C ILE A 155 -16.14 -9.75 15.75
N THR A 156 -16.66 -9.87 14.54
CA THR A 156 -16.98 -11.16 13.95
C THR A 156 -16.38 -11.21 12.55
N ASP A 157 -15.56 -12.24 12.31
CA ASP A 157 -14.90 -12.53 11.02
C ASP A 157 -15.90 -13.06 9.96
N THR A 158 -17.18 -13.14 10.34
CA THR A 158 -18.24 -13.83 9.63
C THR A 158 -19.54 -13.04 9.68
N VAL A 159 -20.32 -13.01 8.59
CA VAL A 159 -21.67 -12.39 8.44
C VAL A 159 -22.72 -13.00 9.38
N VAL A 160 -22.33 -13.91 10.27
CA VAL A 160 -23.22 -14.58 11.21
C VAL A 160 -23.18 -13.80 12.51
N THR A 161 -24.29 -13.17 12.81
CA THR A 161 -24.44 -12.30 13.96
C THR A 161 -24.66 -13.17 15.23
N ARG A 162 -23.76 -13.05 16.21
CA ARG A 162 -23.80 -13.67 17.55
C ARG A 162 -25.02 -13.27 18.37
N ARG A 163 -25.68 -14.15 19.13
CA ARG A 163 -26.95 -13.87 19.87
C ARG A 163 -26.90 -12.60 20.72
N GLU A 164 -25.76 -12.21 21.26
CA GLU A 164 -25.59 -11.01 22.11
C GLU A 164 -25.02 -9.77 21.41
N HIS A 165 -24.95 -9.71 20.08
CA HIS A 165 -24.46 -8.49 19.40
C HIS A 165 -25.42 -7.32 19.57
N ALA A 166 -24.95 -6.27 20.23
CA ALA A 166 -25.51 -4.92 20.13
C ALA A 166 -25.00 -4.21 18.87
N LEU A 167 -25.86 -3.42 18.25
CA LEU A 167 -25.50 -2.61 17.09
C LEU A 167 -24.48 -1.54 17.50
N VAL A 168 -23.26 -1.62 16.97
CA VAL A 168 -22.19 -0.64 17.24
C VAL A 168 -22.35 0.56 16.31
N THR A 169 -22.67 1.71 16.88
CA THR A 169 -22.82 2.99 16.17
C THR A 169 -21.85 4.07 16.65
N SER A 170 -20.92 3.72 17.54
CA SER A 170 -19.93 4.62 18.14
C SER A 170 -18.56 4.57 17.44
N GLY A 171 -17.69 5.55 17.73
CA GLY A 171 -16.38 5.64 17.10
C GLY A 171 -16.47 5.95 15.60
N PRO A 172 -15.74 5.25 14.71
CA PRO A 172 -15.79 5.51 13.27
C PRO A 172 -17.14 5.08 12.65
N TYR A 173 -17.88 4.18 13.31
CA TYR A 173 -19.21 3.74 12.88
C TYR A 173 -20.24 4.87 12.88
N ARG A 174 -20.03 5.93 13.66
CA ARG A 174 -20.94 7.09 13.62
C ARG A 174 -20.92 7.83 12.28
N TYR A 175 -19.84 7.66 11.51
CA TYR A 175 -19.65 8.35 10.23
C TYR A 175 -19.97 7.45 9.04
N VAL A 176 -19.51 6.20 9.08
CA VAL A 176 -19.64 5.24 7.99
C VAL A 176 -20.00 3.87 8.54
N ARG A 177 -20.81 3.10 7.82
CA ARG A 177 -21.24 1.77 8.28
C ARG A 177 -20.14 0.72 8.22
N HIS A 178 -19.22 0.87 7.27
CA HIS A 178 -18.16 -0.10 6.99
C HIS A 178 -16.76 0.53 7.09
N PRO A 179 -16.35 1.08 8.26
CA PRO A 179 -15.05 1.74 8.41
C PRO A 179 -13.87 0.78 8.24
N PHE A 180 -14.07 -0.51 8.51
CA PHE A 180 -13.06 -1.54 8.24
C PHE A 180 -12.76 -1.66 6.75
N TYR A 181 -13.77 -1.57 5.89
CA TYR A 181 -13.59 -1.65 4.44
C TYR A 181 -12.85 -0.44 3.90
N VAL A 182 -13.14 0.75 4.43
CA VAL A 182 -12.39 1.99 4.14
C VAL A 182 -10.93 1.84 4.57
N THR A 183 -10.69 1.33 5.77
CA THR A 183 -9.34 1.01 6.27
C THR A 183 -8.61 0.06 5.31
N THR A 184 -9.26 -1.03 4.90
CA THR A 184 -8.69 -2.02 3.98
C THR A 184 -8.36 -1.41 2.63
N ALA A 185 -9.23 -0.55 2.09
CA ALA A 185 -8.98 0.16 0.84
C ALA A 185 -7.74 1.06 0.93
N LEU A 186 -7.64 1.86 2.00
CA LEU A 186 -6.47 2.72 2.23
C LEU A 186 -5.20 1.91 2.42
N ALA A 187 -5.26 0.81 3.18
CA ALA A 187 -4.11 -0.06 3.41
C ALA A 187 -3.62 -0.73 2.11
N PHE A 188 -4.52 -1.22 1.26
CA PHE A 188 -4.12 -1.81 -0.02
C PHE A 188 -3.58 -0.77 -0.99
N ALA A 189 -4.16 0.42 -1.05
CA ALA A 189 -3.59 1.52 -1.83
C ALA A 189 -2.20 1.94 -1.33
N ALA A 190 -2.03 2.08 -0.02
CA ALA A 190 -0.74 2.38 0.60
C ALA A 190 0.31 1.31 0.28
N ASN A 191 -0.03 0.03 0.46
CA ASN A 191 0.87 -1.08 0.19
C ASN A 191 1.24 -1.18 -1.29
N ALA A 192 0.25 -1.08 -2.20
CA ALA A 192 0.47 -1.12 -3.64
C ALA A 192 1.47 -0.03 -4.10
N LEU A 193 1.26 1.21 -3.65
CA LEU A 193 2.10 2.34 -4.00
C LEU A 193 3.50 2.24 -3.37
N THR A 194 3.59 1.91 -2.08
CA THR A 194 4.86 1.85 -1.35
C THR A 194 5.77 0.73 -1.88
N THR A 195 5.19 -0.44 -2.12
CA THR A 195 5.91 -1.60 -2.66
C THR A 195 6.20 -1.50 -4.16
N ALA A 196 5.47 -0.63 -4.87
CA ALA A 196 5.52 -0.51 -6.33
C ALA A 196 5.42 -1.87 -7.02
N ASN A 197 4.47 -2.69 -6.57
CA ASN A 197 4.38 -4.09 -6.95
C ASN A 197 2.97 -4.46 -7.43
N TRP A 198 2.84 -4.91 -8.67
CA TRP A 198 1.53 -5.18 -9.27
C TRP A 198 0.84 -6.40 -8.67
N PHE A 199 1.58 -7.40 -8.20
CA PHE A 199 1.00 -8.60 -7.60
C PHE A 199 0.35 -8.26 -6.25
N ILE A 200 1.05 -7.49 -5.41
CA ILE A 200 0.51 -7.00 -4.13
C ILE A 200 -0.71 -6.10 -4.37
N ALA A 201 -0.64 -5.22 -5.37
CA ALA A 201 -1.77 -4.38 -5.75
C ALA A 201 -2.97 -5.22 -6.21
N LEU A 202 -2.77 -6.12 -7.17
CA LEU A 202 -3.83 -6.94 -7.75
C LEU A 202 -4.52 -7.81 -6.71
N THR A 203 -3.75 -8.54 -5.90
CA THR A 203 -4.30 -9.42 -4.87
C THR A 203 -5.02 -8.64 -3.77
N GLY A 204 -4.50 -7.48 -3.37
CA GLY A 204 -5.16 -6.57 -2.43
C GLY A 204 -6.48 -6.01 -2.99
N PHE A 205 -6.45 -5.41 -4.18
CA PHE A 205 -7.67 -4.84 -4.78
C PHE A 205 -8.70 -5.91 -5.16
N ALA A 206 -8.28 -7.12 -5.54
CA ALA A 206 -9.18 -8.25 -5.72
C ALA A 206 -9.87 -8.63 -4.41
N ALA A 207 -9.13 -8.72 -3.30
CA ALA A 207 -9.71 -8.96 -1.98
C ALA A 207 -10.69 -7.85 -1.57
N LEU A 208 -10.36 -6.58 -1.85
CA LEU A 208 -11.26 -5.46 -1.60
C LEU A 208 -12.54 -5.52 -2.44
N ALA A 209 -12.44 -5.84 -3.73
CA ALA A 209 -13.61 -5.97 -4.60
C ALA A 209 -14.56 -7.07 -4.09
N LEU A 210 -14.01 -8.23 -3.71
CA LEU A 210 -14.77 -9.33 -3.13
C LEU A 210 -15.44 -8.93 -1.81
N LEU A 211 -14.76 -8.15 -0.97
CA LEU A 211 -15.34 -7.56 0.23
C LEU A 211 -16.53 -6.65 -0.13
N VAL A 212 -16.35 -5.70 -1.03
CA VAL A 212 -17.40 -4.73 -1.40
C VAL A 212 -18.64 -5.41 -1.98
N ILE A 213 -18.47 -6.47 -2.78
CA ILE A 213 -19.59 -7.27 -3.31
C ILE A 213 -20.39 -7.93 -2.17
N ARG A 214 -19.70 -8.42 -1.14
CA ARG A 214 -20.31 -9.06 0.04
C ARG A 214 -21.09 -8.08 0.92
N THR A 215 -20.78 -6.79 0.87
CA THR A 215 -21.39 -5.78 1.75
C THR A 215 -22.92 -5.76 1.66
N ALA A 216 -23.50 -6.00 0.48
CA ALA A 216 -24.96 -6.04 0.33
C ALA A 216 -25.60 -7.19 1.13
N THR A 217 -25.00 -8.38 1.08
CA THR A 217 -25.44 -9.54 1.87
C THR A 217 -25.25 -9.30 3.37
N GLU A 218 -24.16 -8.64 3.75
CA GLU A 218 -23.90 -8.28 5.15
C GLU A 218 -24.95 -7.32 5.70
N GLU A 219 -25.26 -6.24 4.98
CA GLU A 219 -26.30 -5.31 5.38
C GLU A 219 -27.69 -5.98 5.41
N GLY A 220 -27.98 -6.91 4.49
CA GLY A 220 -29.22 -7.69 4.52
C GLY A 220 -29.40 -8.48 5.82
N LYS A 221 -28.36 -9.21 6.27
CA LYS A 221 -28.40 -9.95 7.53
C LYS A 221 -28.47 -9.04 8.76
N LEU A 222 -27.88 -7.84 8.68
CA LEU A 222 -28.00 -6.83 9.74
C LEU A 222 -29.42 -6.25 9.81
N VAL A 223 -30.09 -6.02 8.67
CA VAL A 223 -31.50 -5.62 8.63
C VAL A 223 -32.40 -6.73 9.16
N GLU A 224 -32.20 -7.99 8.75
CA GLU A 224 -32.99 -9.13 9.23
C GLU A 224 -32.93 -9.27 10.75
N ARG A 225 -31.78 -8.97 11.34
CA ARG A 225 -31.57 -9.11 12.78
C ARG A 225 -32.00 -7.90 13.61
N PHE A 226 -31.61 -6.71 13.19
CA PHE A 226 -31.80 -5.47 13.96
C PHE A 226 -33.00 -4.65 13.49
N GLY A 227 -33.65 -5.05 12.40
CA GLY A 227 -34.87 -4.43 11.89
C GLY A 227 -34.73 -2.92 11.68
N ASP A 228 -35.63 -2.16 12.28
CA ASP A 228 -35.72 -0.71 12.13
C ASP A 228 -34.55 0.06 12.77
N ASP A 229 -33.87 -0.50 13.76
CA ASP A 229 -32.68 0.12 14.35
C ASP A 229 -31.59 0.27 13.31
N TYR A 230 -31.36 -0.79 12.52
CA TYR A 230 -30.37 -0.74 11.45
C TYR A 230 -30.82 0.15 10.30
N ARG A 231 -32.12 0.16 9.95
CA ARG A 231 -32.65 1.08 8.92
C ARG A 231 -32.47 2.55 9.33
N ARG A 232 -32.74 2.90 10.59
CA ARG A 232 -32.48 4.26 11.12
C ARG A 232 -31.00 4.61 11.09
N TYR A 233 -30.14 3.65 11.42
CA TYR A 233 -28.69 3.83 11.30
C TYR A 233 -28.25 4.03 9.84
N MET A 234 -28.79 3.25 8.90
CA MET A 234 -28.56 3.40 7.46
C MET A 234 -29.03 4.76 6.93
N ALA A 235 -30.08 5.34 7.50
CA ALA A 235 -30.56 6.67 7.14
C ALA A 235 -29.58 7.79 7.54
N ARG A 236 -28.85 7.62 8.65
CA ARG A 236 -27.94 8.66 9.19
C ARG A 236 -26.50 8.53 8.72
N THR A 237 -26.09 7.37 8.22
CA THR A 237 -24.71 7.08 7.82
C THR A 237 -24.59 6.75 6.34
N GLY A 238 -23.40 6.91 5.76
CA GLY A 238 -23.11 6.37 4.44
C GLY A 238 -22.44 4.99 4.52
N ARG A 239 -22.38 4.28 3.40
CA ARG A 239 -21.80 2.92 3.37
C ARG A 239 -20.27 2.96 3.56
N PHE A 240 -19.58 3.75 2.74
CA PHE A 240 -18.11 3.92 2.76
C PHE A 240 -17.65 5.37 2.95
N PHE A 241 -18.51 6.35 2.64
CA PHE A 241 -18.22 7.77 2.81
C PHE A 241 -19.22 8.40 3.77
N PRO A 242 -18.83 9.41 4.56
CA PRO A 242 -19.75 10.11 5.45
C PRO A 242 -20.94 10.71 4.69
N ARG A 243 -22.13 10.66 5.28
CA ARG A 243 -23.28 11.39 4.75
C ARG A 243 -23.16 12.88 5.11
N LEU A 244 -23.16 13.74 4.09
CA LEU A 244 -23.11 15.20 4.27
C LEU A 244 -24.47 15.79 4.72
N ARG A 245 -25.56 15.01 4.67
CA ARG A 245 -26.89 15.38 5.13
C ARG A 245 -27.45 14.25 6.01
N SER A 246 -27.41 14.43 7.32
CA SER A 246 -28.15 13.58 8.26
C SER A 246 -29.62 14.00 8.23
N ALA A 247 -30.54 13.08 7.97
CA ALA A 247 -31.95 13.34 8.26
C ALA A 247 -32.08 13.61 9.78
N PRO A 248 -32.88 14.60 10.22
CA PRO A 248 -33.13 14.82 11.63
C PRO A 248 -33.67 13.52 12.27
N PRO A 249 -33.34 13.23 13.54
CA PRO A 249 -33.88 12.07 14.22
C PRO A 249 -35.41 12.11 14.16
N ALA A 250 -36.04 10.97 13.83
CA ALA A 250 -37.50 10.86 13.89
C ALA A 250 -37.95 11.16 15.33
N PRO A 251 -39.01 11.96 15.52
CA PRO A 251 -39.57 12.19 16.85
C PRO A 251 -40.06 10.85 17.45
N GLU A 252 -39.82 10.67 18.75
CA GLU A 252 -40.32 9.55 19.55
C GLU A 252 -41.85 9.58 19.67
#